data_AF-N8ZR67-F1
#
_entry.id   AF-N8ZR67-F1
#
_cell.length_a   1.000
_cell.length_b   1.000
_cell.length_c   1.000
_cell.angle_alpha   90.00
_cell.angle_beta   90.00
_cell.angle_gamma   90.00
#
_symmetry.space_group_name_H-M   'P 1'
#
loop_
_entity.id
_entity.type
_entity.pdbx_description
1 polymer ?
#
loop_
_entity_poly.entity_id
_entity_poly.type
_entity_poly.pdbx_seq_one_letter_code
_entity_poly.pdbx_strand_id
1 'polypeptide(L)'
;MRILNKTIISSFAIMLMACGQTANAKKWTEEDINKSFDQAKEAAIYAQNNQTSQLTYLYKTAYNEVKNQSKIYDEIMSLAGQQVITFEELYKSVGKNLSEEIKLASTDQESMINVQTIDGLCTGNKFIIKYLKIEDSNKISESKKELALEAIKLQPELEQALKSQQSPLDNFVCLSLK
;
A
#
# COMPACT_ATOMS: atom_id res chain seq x y z
N MET A 1 64.28 -9.24 2.14
CA MET A 1 62.95 -9.86 1.97
C MET A 1 61.91 -8.73 1.86
N ARG A 2 61.67 -8.26 0.64
CA ARG A 2 60.69 -7.21 0.32
C ARG A 2 60.09 -7.60 -1.03
N ILE A 3 58.89 -8.16 -1.02
CA ILE A 3 58.06 -8.20 -2.23
C ILE A 3 56.70 -7.66 -1.82
N LEU A 4 56.37 -6.58 -2.52
CA LEU A 4 55.27 -5.68 -2.28
C LEU A 4 53.93 -6.39 -2.39
N ASN A 5 53.12 -6.09 -1.38
CA ASN A 5 51.68 -6.18 -1.34
C ASN A 5 51.07 -5.26 -2.42
N LYS A 6 50.84 -5.77 -3.65
CA LYS A 6 50.25 -5.02 -4.78
C LYS A 6 49.41 -5.92 -5.72
N THR A 7 48.58 -6.79 -5.17
CA THR A 7 47.74 -7.70 -5.99
C THR A 7 46.25 -7.64 -5.70
N ILE A 8 45.77 -6.62 -4.97
CA ILE A 8 44.33 -6.46 -4.65
C ILE A 8 43.86 -5.03 -4.99
N ILE A 9 44.26 -4.49 -6.13
CA ILE A 9 43.60 -3.30 -6.73
C ILE A 9 43.66 -3.45 -8.26
N SER A 10 43.05 -4.51 -8.80
CA SER A 10 42.87 -4.65 -10.26
C SER A 10 41.71 -5.59 -10.61
N SER A 11 40.56 -5.36 -9.98
CA SER A 11 39.32 -6.08 -10.36
C SER A 11 38.08 -5.18 -10.40
N PHE A 12 38.22 -3.88 -10.18
CA PHE A 12 37.10 -2.93 -10.14
C PHE A 12 36.97 -2.02 -11.39
N ALA A 13 37.80 -2.24 -12.42
CA ALA A 13 37.87 -1.36 -13.59
C ALA A 13 37.25 -1.94 -14.89
N ILE A 14 36.48 -3.04 -14.81
CA ILE A 14 35.88 -3.67 -16.01
C ILE A 14 34.34 -3.50 -16.08
N MET A 15 33.68 -2.97 -15.04
CA MET A 15 32.22 -2.74 -15.07
C MET A 15 31.76 -1.43 -15.75
N LEU A 16 32.67 -0.63 -16.32
CA LEU A 16 32.30 0.63 -17.00
C LEU A 16 32.23 0.53 -18.53
N MET A 17 32.37 -0.68 -19.12
CA MET A 17 32.30 -0.88 -20.57
C MET A 17 31.09 -1.73 -21.03
N ALA A 18 30.07 -1.91 -20.17
CA ALA A 18 28.83 -2.60 -20.53
C ALA A 18 27.63 -1.66 -20.81
N CYS A 19 27.85 -0.34 -20.87
CA CYS A 19 26.87 0.62 -21.40
C CYS A 19 27.31 1.21 -22.76
N GLY A 20 28.12 0.45 -23.50
CA GLY A 20 28.62 0.82 -24.82
C GLY A 20 28.11 -0.13 -25.91
N GLN A 21 26.79 -0.25 -26.07
CA GLN A 21 26.19 -0.81 -27.29
C GLN A 21 25.01 0.07 -27.73
N THR A 22 25.30 1.02 -28.63
CA THR A 22 24.29 1.68 -29.46
C THR A 22 23.79 0.69 -30.50
N ALA A 23 22.63 0.08 -30.24
CA ALA A 23 21.80 -0.55 -31.26
C ALA A 23 20.47 0.20 -31.27
N ASN A 24 20.21 0.96 -32.35
CA ASN A 24 18.96 1.65 -32.67
C ASN A 24 18.09 2.03 -31.45
N ALA A 25 18.37 3.17 -30.81
CA ALA A 25 17.44 3.71 -29.83
C ALA A 25 16.06 3.83 -30.49
N LYS A 26 15.08 3.01 -30.06
CA LYS A 26 13.70 3.10 -30.53
C LYS A 26 13.29 4.56 -30.37
N LYS A 27 12.96 5.23 -31.48
CA LYS A 27 12.42 6.58 -31.41
C LYS A 27 11.01 6.44 -30.84
N TRP A 28 10.88 6.68 -29.54
CA TRP A 28 9.62 6.59 -28.82
C TRP A 28 8.60 7.55 -29.46
N THR A 29 7.44 7.01 -29.81
CA THR A 29 6.28 7.83 -30.16
C THR A 29 5.60 8.33 -28.90
N GLU A 30 4.78 9.39 -29.01
CA GLU A 30 3.93 9.83 -27.91
C GLU A 30 2.99 8.71 -27.44
N GLU A 31 2.50 7.88 -28.37
CA GLU A 31 1.69 6.70 -28.07
C GLU A 31 2.47 5.65 -27.26
N ASP A 32 3.72 5.34 -27.62
CA ASP A 32 4.56 4.42 -26.86
C ASP A 32 4.81 4.94 -25.43
N ILE A 33 4.98 6.26 -25.29
CA ILE A 33 5.18 6.93 -24.00
C ILE A 33 3.91 6.83 -23.15
N ASN A 34 2.75 7.20 -23.70
CA ASN A 34 1.47 7.16 -22.99
C ASN A 34 1.12 5.74 -22.55
N LYS A 35 1.29 4.76 -23.43
CA LYS A 35 1.09 3.34 -23.10
C LYS A 35 1.99 2.89 -21.95
N SER A 36 3.26 3.30 -21.97
CA SER A 36 4.21 2.94 -20.90
C SER A 36 3.84 3.61 -19.57
N PHE A 37 3.33 4.84 -19.60
CA PHE A 37 2.82 5.52 -18.42
C PHE A 37 1.59 4.83 -17.84
N ASP A 38 0.64 4.43 -18.68
CA ASP A 38 -0.56 3.74 -18.21
C ASP A 38 -0.21 2.38 -17.59
N GLN A 39 0.68 1.62 -18.23
CA GLN A 39 1.21 0.38 -17.65
C GLN A 39 1.92 0.61 -16.31
N ALA A 40 2.66 1.71 -16.16
CA ALA A 40 3.33 2.03 -14.90
C ALA A 40 2.34 2.36 -13.78
N LYS A 41 1.24 3.08 -14.09
CA LYS A 41 0.19 3.38 -13.11
C LYS A 41 -0.53 2.10 -12.67
N GLU A 42 -0.87 1.22 -13.60
CA GLU A 42 -1.45 -0.09 -13.28
C GLU A 42 -0.51 -0.92 -12.41
N ALA A 43 0.77 -1.00 -12.77
CA ALA A 43 1.78 -1.68 -11.97
C ALA A 43 1.92 -1.11 -10.55
N ALA A 44 1.80 0.22 -10.39
CA ALA A 44 1.81 0.86 -9.08
C ALA A 44 0.60 0.44 -8.22
N ILE A 45 -0.60 0.31 -8.82
CA ILE A 45 -1.79 -0.22 -8.12
C ILE A 45 -1.54 -1.66 -7.65
N TYR A 46 -1.00 -2.53 -8.50
CA TYR A 46 -0.70 -3.92 -8.12
C TYR A 46 0.37 -4.01 -7.02
N ALA A 47 1.41 -3.17 -7.09
CA ALA A 47 2.42 -3.11 -6.04
C ALA A 47 1.80 -2.65 -4.70
N GLN A 48 0.93 -1.63 -4.75
CA GLN A 48 0.24 -1.13 -3.57
C GLN A 48 -0.72 -2.16 -2.97
N ASN A 49 -1.43 -2.92 -3.80
CA ASN A 49 -2.26 -4.05 -3.36
C ASN A 49 -1.47 -5.08 -2.55
N ASN A 50 -0.32 -5.51 -3.08
CA ASN A 50 0.53 -6.49 -2.42
C ASN A 50 1.07 -5.96 -1.09
N GLN A 51 1.51 -4.71 -1.06
CA GLN A 51 2.01 -4.07 0.16
C GLN A 51 0.92 -3.99 1.24
N THR A 52 -0.28 -3.51 0.89
CA THR A 52 -1.40 -3.36 1.82
C THR A 52 -1.89 -4.71 2.34
N SER A 53 -1.97 -5.71 1.48
CA SER A 53 -2.33 -7.09 1.88
C SER A 53 -1.37 -7.62 2.96
N GLN A 54 -0.07 -7.34 2.84
CA GLN A 54 0.93 -7.75 3.84
C GLN A 54 0.81 -6.97 5.15
N LEU A 55 0.45 -5.68 5.09
CA LEU A 55 0.31 -4.83 6.27
C LEU A 55 -0.90 -5.20 7.14
N THR A 56 -1.85 -5.99 6.64
CA THR A 56 -2.99 -6.53 7.40
C THR A 56 -2.58 -7.10 8.76
N TYR A 57 -1.50 -7.88 8.81
CA TYR A 57 -1.03 -8.49 10.07
C TYR A 57 -0.38 -7.47 11.02
N LEU A 58 0.29 -6.45 10.50
CA LEU A 58 0.80 -5.34 11.30
C LEU A 58 -0.36 -4.59 11.94
N TYR A 59 -1.39 -4.23 11.18
CA TYR A 59 -2.57 -3.55 11.70
C TYR A 59 -3.35 -4.39 12.69
N LYS A 60 -3.50 -5.69 12.45
CA LYS A 60 -4.10 -6.63 13.41
C LYS A 60 -3.34 -6.62 14.74
N THR A 61 -2.02 -6.69 14.66
CA THR A 61 -1.14 -6.70 15.84
C THR A 61 -1.28 -5.39 16.60
N ALA A 62 -1.20 -4.26 15.90
CA ALA A 62 -1.39 -2.93 16.48
C ALA A 62 -2.77 -2.80 17.13
N TYR A 63 -3.83 -3.24 16.46
CA TYR A 63 -5.18 -3.28 17.02
C TYR A 63 -5.25 -4.08 18.32
N ASN A 64 -4.62 -5.25 18.39
CA ASN A 64 -4.69 -6.10 19.59
C ASN A 64 -3.87 -5.55 20.76
N GLU A 65 -2.70 -5.00 20.47
CA GLU A 65 -1.72 -4.59 21.49
C GLU A 65 -1.88 -3.14 21.95
N VAL A 66 -2.60 -2.30 21.20
CA VAL A 66 -2.73 -0.89 21.55
C VAL A 66 -3.57 -0.70 22.81
N LYS A 67 -2.93 -0.17 23.85
CA LYS A 67 -3.53 0.13 25.18
C LYS A 67 -3.34 1.58 25.58
N ASN A 68 -2.30 2.22 25.07
CA ASN A 68 -1.90 3.58 25.34
C ASN A 68 -1.29 4.20 24.07
N GLN A 69 -1.20 5.53 24.06
CA GLN A 69 -0.53 6.24 22.98
C GLN A 69 0.97 5.92 22.98
N SER A 70 1.55 5.73 21.79
CA SER A 70 3.00 5.67 21.61
C SER A 70 3.37 6.21 20.23
N LYS A 71 4.62 6.69 20.09
CA LYS A 71 5.12 7.14 18.78
C LYS A 71 5.00 6.06 17.70
N ILE A 72 5.17 4.79 18.06
CA ILE A 72 5.04 3.67 17.12
C ILE A 72 3.60 3.58 16.61
N TYR A 73 2.62 3.65 17.52
CA TYR A 73 1.21 3.59 17.12
C TYR A 73 0.76 4.85 16.37
N ASP A 74 1.34 6.02 16.67
CA ASP A 74 1.12 7.23 15.87
C ASP A 74 1.59 7.05 14.42
N GLU A 75 2.75 6.43 14.20
CA GLU A 75 3.23 6.15 12.84
C GLU A 75 2.44 5.04 12.15
N ILE A 76 2.03 3.99 12.85
CA ILE A 76 1.16 2.95 12.27
C ILE A 76 -0.19 3.55 11.88
N MET A 77 -0.72 4.48 12.67
CA MET A 77 -1.99 5.17 12.37
C MET A 77 -1.83 6.05 11.13
N SER A 78 -0.74 6.82 11.08
CA SER A 78 -0.41 7.65 9.91
C SER A 78 -0.23 6.81 8.66
N LEU A 79 0.44 5.65 8.76
CA LEU A 79 0.62 4.72 7.65
C LEU A 79 -0.73 4.20 7.16
N ALA A 80 -1.58 3.71 8.06
CA ALA A 80 -2.92 3.21 7.71
C ALA A 80 -3.76 4.29 7.01
N GLY A 81 -3.76 5.52 7.54
CA GLY A 81 -4.47 6.64 6.91
C GLY A 81 -3.93 7.00 5.53
N GLN A 82 -2.60 7.06 5.39
CA GLN A 82 -1.94 7.35 4.12
C GLN A 82 -2.24 6.30 3.04
N GLN A 83 -2.41 5.02 3.40
CA GLN A 83 -2.69 3.98 2.42
C GLN A 83 -3.99 4.24 1.66
N VAL A 84 -5.05 4.65 2.35
CA VAL A 84 -6.35 4.94 1.71
C VAL A 84 -6.20 6.07 0.69
N ILE A 85 -5.54 7.16 1.09
CA ILE A 85 -5.32 8.33 0.22
C ILE A 85 -4.47 7.95 -0.99
N THR A 86 -3.41 7.16 -0.79
CA THR A 86 -2.59 6.67 -1.90
C THR A 86 -3.41 5.83 -2.88
N PHE A 87 -4.33 4.99 -2.41
CA PHE A 87 -5.25 4.28 -3.30
C PHE A 87 -6.17 5.23 -4.06
N GLU A 88 -6.77 6.22 -3.40
CA GLU A 88 -7.65 7.19 -4.08
C GLU A 88 -6.90 7.92 -5.21
N GLU A 89 -5.67 8.36 -4.97
CA GLU A 89 -4.83 9.02 -5.96
C GLU A 89 -4.44 8.09 -7.12
N LEU A 90 -4.02 6.86 -6.81
CA LEU A 90 -3.65 5.88 -7.83
C LEU A 90 -4.82 5.54 -8.74
N TYR A 91 -6.01 5.31 -8.17
CA TYR A 91 -7.22 5.01 -8.94
C TYR A 91 -7.65 6.19 -9.80
N LYS A 92 -7.61 7.41 -9.25
CA LYS A 92 -7.87 8.64 -10.01
C LYS A 92 -6.90 8.78 -11.19
N SER A 93 -5.63 8.40 -11.02
CA SER A 93 -4.61 8.53 -12.07
C SER A 93 -4.85 7.65 -13.31
N VAL A 94 -5.61 6.56 -13.13
CA VAL A 94 -6.06 5.65 -14.20
C VAL A 94 -7.53 5.87 -14.58
N GLY A 95 -8.14 6.97 -14.14
CA GLY A 95 -9.53 7.31 -14.46
C GLY A 95 -10.57 6.41 -13.80
N LYS A 96 -10.23 5.74 -12.69
CA LYS A 96 -11.12 4.87 -11.91
C LYS A 96 -11.47 5.49 -10.56
N ASN A 97 -12.55 4.99 -9.97
CA ASN A 97 -12.99 5.37 -8.63
C ASN A 97 -12.76 4.21 -7.64
N LEU A 98 -12.11 4.49 -6.51
CA LEU A 98 -11.79 3.46 -5.51
C LEU A 98 -13.04 2.79 -4.91
N SER A 99 -14.09 3.55 -4.59
CA SER A 99 -15.35 3.01 -4.05
C SER A 99 -16.06 2.08 -5.04
N GLU A 100 -16.06 2.43 -6.32
CA GLU A 100 -16.61 1.56 -7.37
C GLU A 100 -15.83 0.25 -7.48
N GLU A 101 -14.50 0.33 -7.42
CA GLU A 101 -13.63 -0.84 -7.52
C GLU A 101 -13.74 -1.76 -6.30
N ILE A 102 -13.89 -1.20 -5.09
CA ILE A 102 -14.24 -1.96 -3.88
C ILE A 102 -15.54 -2.74 -4.08
N LYS A 103 -16.56 -2.12 -4.70
CA LYS A 103 -17.84 -2.79 -5.00
C LYS A 103 -17.69 -3.89 -6.04
N LEU A 104 -16.95 -3.64 -7.12
CA LEU A 104 -16.68 -4.65 -8.16
C LEU A 104 -15.96 -5.88 -7.60
N ALA A 105 -14.97 -5.66 -6.74
CA ALA A 105 -14.26 -6.73 -6.04
C ALA A 105 -15.16 -7.58 -5.12
N SER A 106 -16.38 -7.13 -4.81
CA SER A 106 -17.37 -7.86 -4.01
C SER A 106 -18.39 -8.67 -4.84
N THR A 107 -18.38 -8.55 -6.17
CA THR A 107 -19.38 -9.12 -7.08
C THR A 107 -18.80 -10.08 -8.14
N ASP A 108 -17.60 -10.62 -7.91
CA ASP A 108 -16.82 -11.44 -8.86
C ASP A 108 -16.58 -10.76 -10.23
N GLN A 109 -16.76 -9.44 -10.29
CA GLN A 109 -16.43 -8.64 -11.45
C GLN A 109 -14.94 -8.29 -11.44
N GLU A 110 -14.38 -8.07 -12.63
CA GLU A 110 -12.98 -7.68 -12.75
C GLU A 110 -12.76 -6.33 -12.06
N SER A 111 -11.90 -6.33 -11.04
CA SER A 111 -11.46 -5.14 -10.32
C SER A 111 -9.94 -5.16 -10.19
N MET A 112 -9.36 -3.96 -10.23
CA MET A 112 -7.95 -3.77 -9.96
C MET A 112 -7.61 -3.91 -8.47
N ILE A 113 -8.59 -3.79 -7.56
CA ILE A 113 -8.38 -4.06 -6.12
C ILE A 113 -8.77 -5.50 -5.83
N ASN A 114 -7.98 -6.18 -5.02
CA ASN A 114 -8.32 -7.53 -4.58
C ASN A 114 -8.90 -7.52 -3.15
N VAL A 115 -9.59 -8.60 -2.79
CA VAL A 115 -10.25 -8.74 -1.48
C VAL A 115 -9.28 -8.73 -0.30
N GLN A 116 -8.03 -9.17 -0.49
CA GLN A 116 -6.99 -9.13 0.54
C GLN A 116 -6.53 -7.69 0.83
N THR A 117 -6.46 -6.83 -0.20
CA THR A 117 -6.22 -5.40 -0.03
C THR A 117 -7.38 -4.76 0.72
N ILE A 118 -8.63 -5.09 0.37
CA ILE A 118 -9.83 -4.59 1.06
C ILE A 118 -9.76 -4.98 2.54
N ASP A 119 -9.39 -6.22 2.86
CA ASP A 119 -9.20 -6.68 4.24
C ASP A 119 -8.10 -5.90 4.97
N GLY A 120 -6.98 -5.62 4.30
CA GLY A 120 -5.89 -4.80 4.84
C GLY A 120 -6.29 -3.36 5.15
N LEU A 121 -6.97 -2.68 4.22
CA LEU A 121 -7.49 -1.32 4.41
C LEU A 121 -8.50 -1.28 5.56
N CYS A 122 -9.44 -2.24 5.57
CA CYS A 122 -10.46 -2.37 6.61
C CYS A 122 -9.82 -2.61 7.99
N THR A 123 -8.81 -3.47 8.07
CA THR A 123 -8.08 -3.76 9.32
C THR A 123 -7.32 -2.53 9.81
N GLY A 124 -6.66 -1.80 8.91
CA GLY A 124 -5.98 -0.53 9.22
C GLY A 124 -6.95 0.51 9.76
N ASN A 125 -8.11 0.67 9.13
CA ASN A 125 -9.16 1.57 9.59
C ASN A 125 -9.73 1.18 10.96
N LYS A 126 -9.95 -0.12 11.24
CA LYS A 126 -10.35 -0.56 12.60
C LYS A 126 -9.30 -0.24 13.66
N PHE A 127 -8.02 -0.38 13.32
CA PHE A 127 -6.94 0.07 14.20
C PHE A 127 -7.03 1.57 14.46
N ILE A 128 -7.18 2.41 13.43
CA ILE A 128 -7.36 3.86 13.57
C ILE A 128 -8.53 4.18 14.51
N ILE A 129 -9.70 3.58 14.27
CA ILE A 129 -10.91 3.80 15.07
C ILE A 129 -10.68 3.45 16.54
N LYS A 130 -10.00 2.33 16.82
CA LYS A 130 -9.66 1.94 18.20
C LYS A 130 -8.66 2.91 18.82
N TYR A 131 -7.63 3.29 18.07
CA TYR A 131 -6.55 4.15 18.57
C TYR A 131 -7.04 5.57 18.92
N LEU A 132 -7.90 6.15 18.08
CA LEU A 132 -8.48 7.47 18.32
C LEU A 132 -9.45 7.54 19.50
N LYS A 133 -9.87 6.39 20.06
CA LYS A 133 -10.71 6.33 21.28
C LYS A 133 -9.89 6.31 22.57
N ILE A 134 -8.56 6.19 22.49
CA ILE A 134 -7.69 6.23 23.67
C ILE A 134 -7.60 7.67 24.16
N GLU A 135 -7.78 7.88 25.46
CA GLU A 135 -7.89 9.21 26.10
C GLU A 135 -6.74 10.17 25.75
N ASP A 136 -5.53 9.64 25.52
CA ASP A 136 -4.33 10.40 25.13
C ASP A 136 -4.28 10.79 23.64
N SER A 137 -5.25 10.42 22.81
CA SER A 137 -5.26 10.71 21.37
C SER A 137 -5.20 12.21 21.03
N ASN A 138 -5.51 13.08 22.00
CA ASN A 138 -5.43 14.54 21.86
C ASN A 138 -4.00 15.07 21.67
N LYS A 139 -2.98 14.23 21.87
CA LYS A 139 -1.56 14.56 21.64
C LYS A 139 -1.08 14.21 20.22
N ILE A 140 -1.94 13.59 19.41
CA ILE A 140 -1.65 13.33 17.99
C ILE A 140 -1.70 14.66 17.23
N SER A 141 -0.75 14.89 16.34
CA SER A 141 -0.74 16.09 15.49
C SER A 141 -1.99 16.14 14.59
N GLU A 142 -2.58 17.32 14.41
CA GLU A 142 -3.82 17.50 13.65
C GLU A 142 -3.74 16.91 12.23
N SER A 143 -2.63 17.10 11.52
CA SER A 143 -2.44 16.54 10.17
C SER A 143 -2.57 15.01 10.14
N LYS A 144 -1.97 14.29 11.09
CA LYS A 144 -2.10 12.83 11.20
C LYS A 144 -3.53 12.41 11.54
N LYS A 145 -4.23 13.21 12.34
CA LYS A 145 -5.63 12.98 12.70
C LYS A 145 -6.56 13.19 11.51
N GLU A 146 -6.33 14.21 10.70
CA GLU A 146 -7.09 14.45 9.46
C GLU A 146 -6.95 13.28 8.48
N LEU A 147 -5.72 12.81 8.22
CA LEU A 147 -5.46 11.64 7.37
C LEU A 147 -6.22 10.40 7.88
N ALA A 148 -6.18 10.19 9.20
CA ALA A 148 -6.86 9.09 9.86
C ALA A 148 -8.39 9.20 9.75
N LEU A 149 -8.95 10.40 9.92
CA LEU A 149 -10.39 10.65 9.83
C LEU A 149 -10.92 10.52 8.40
N GLU A 150 -10.13 10.88 7.38
CA GLU A 150 -10.50 10.66 5.98
C GLU A 150 -10.57 9.17 5.67
N ALA A 151 -9.53 8.42 6.06
CA ALA A 151 -9.43 6.99 5.79
C ALA A 151 -10.61 6.19 6.35
N ILE A 152 -11.05 6.48 7.58
CA ILE A 152 -12.14 5.74 8.23
C ILE A 152 -13.52 5.95 7.58
N LYS A 153 -13.69 6.97 6.72
CA LYS A 153 -14.96 7.18 6.00
C LYS A 153 -15.31 6.00 5.10
N LEU A 154 -14.30 5.31 4.54
CA LEU A 154 -14.48 4.11 3.71
C LEU A 154 -14.78 2.85 4.52
N GLN A 155 -14.67 2.88 5.86
CA GLN A 155 -14.85 1.68 6.70
C GLN A 155 -16.17 0.93 6.43
N PRO A 156 -17.35 1.59 6.30
CA PRO A 156 -18.60 0.88 6.04
C PRO A 156 -18.59 0.14 4.70
N GLU A 157 -18.03 0.76 3.66
CA GLU A 157 -17.97 0.19 2.31
C GLU A 157 -17.02 -1.01 2.26
N LEU A 158 -15.86 -0.89 2.90
CA LEU A 158 -14.88 -1.98 3.03
C LEU A 158 -15.49 -3.19 3.76
N GLU A 159 -16.16 -2.96 4.89
CA GLU A 159 -16.82 -4.06 5.61
C GLU A 159 -17.94 -4.71 4.81
N GLN A 160 -18.72 -3.92 4.08
CA GLN A 160 -19.78 -4.44 3.24
C GLN A 160 -19.23 -5.33 2.14
N ALA A 161 -18.17 -4.89 1.45
CA ALA A 161 -17.51 -5.68 0.41
C ALA A 161 -17.01 -7.04 0.94
N LEU A 162 -16.38 -7.06 2.12
CA LEU A 162 -15.91 -8.30 2.75
C LEU A 162 -17.05 -9.22 3.20
N LYS A 163 -18.16 -8.67 3.70
CA LYS A 163 -19.33 -9.47 4.13
C LYS A 163 -20.08 -10.08 2.94
N SER A 164 -20.06 -9.43 1.78
CA SER A 164 -20.69 -9.92 0.56
C SER A 164 -19.93 -11.10 -0.07
N GLN A 165 -18.66 -11.27 0.25
CA GLN A 165 -17.87 -12.42 -0.18
C GLN A 165 -18.32 -13.68 0.59
N GLN A 166 -18.98 -14.60 -0.11
CA GLN A 166 -19.65 -15.79 0.47
C GLN A 166 -18.70 -16.97 0.79
N SER A 167 -17.38 -16.78 0.69
CA SER A 167 -16.42 -17.87 0.81
C SER A 167 -16.21 -18.28 2.28
N PRO A 168 -16.54 -19.53 2.67
CA PRO A 168 -16.27 -20.03 4.02
C PRO A 168 -14.78 -20.24 4.32
N LEU A 169 -13.90 -20.07 3.32
CA LEU A 169 -12.44 -20.13 3.47
C LEU A 169 -11.83 -18.75 3.75
N ASP A 170 -12.55 -17.67 3.44
CA ASP A 170 -12.03 -16.31 3.56
C ASP A 170 -12.28 -15.77 4.96
N ASN A 171 -11.36 -16.11 5.86
CA ASN A 171 -11.39 -15.65 7.24
C ASN A 171 -10.76 -14.24 7.32
N PHE A 172 -11.50 -13.25 6.84
CA PHE A 172 -11.05 -11.85 6.79
C PHE A 172 -10.71 -11.33 8.18
N VAL A 173 -9.51 -10.78 8.33
CA VAL A 173 -9.01 -10.26 9.60
C VAL A 173 -9.91 -9.14 10.09
N CYS A 174 -10.29 -8.22 9.22
CA CYS A 174 -11.09 -7.06 9.60
C CYS A 174 -12.41 -7.47 10.25
N LEU A 175 -13.10 -8.48 9.70
CA LEU A 175 -14.39 -8.93 10.22
C LEU A 175 -14.25 -9.63 11.60
N SER A 176 -13.05 -10.12 11.94
CA SER A 176 -12.77 -10.70 13.26
C SER A 176 -12.52 -9.67 14.38
N LEU A 177 -12.18 -8.43 14.01
CA LEU A 177 -11.90 -7.34 14.95
C LEU A 177 -13.19 -6.59 15.31
N LYS A 178 -13.34 -6.18 16.57
CA LYS A 178 -14.59 -5.59 17.10
C LYS A 178 -14.61 -4.06 17.17
#